data_AF-A0A2W4WQI0-F1
#
_entry.id   AF-A0A2W4WQI0-F1
#
_cell.length_a   1.000
_cell.length_b   1.000
_cell.length_c   1.000
_cell.angle_alpha   90.00
_cell.angle_beta   90.00
_cell.angle_gamma   90.00
#
_symmetry.space_group_name_H-M   'P 1'
#
loop_
_entity.id
_entity.type
_entity.pdbx_description
1 polymer ?
#
loop_
_entity_poly.entity_id
_entity_poly.type
_entity_poly.pdbx_seq_one_letter_code
_entity_poly.pdbx_strand_id
1 'polypeptide(L)'
;MPSSSQSSERSPQQALQNYCGSQAIDLQFCQRPEFRLELLGGQFLVGGTLEGSRWLLREALIGWGLEAAIAFAPINQWWEALRLAYEVPFQTAADWLTWADALPLSSTYRDTVYPPLGSKYVGEHRWVQDYLRQAISVAVDQARWGRCFGPNYGMLLGRNILTPDILVLATRQLAQNIAHDYYTEIPACLVIEVLLPEQSLVDRRTRKVLYEQAQIQHYWIVDPATKQIEFWRWSLEGYQLGAVDSDGYYREIADLSFSPEIFWLSYEQSQSPYQQRLAAFTSARQPRQWELRKELGIELGYGSVPFNPAVGLTPQPIGPEQFISWCPETKLESPPFPLIGGETGTRNAIALLLMSLGLVETIKLMAGYEWVRALRRVARQQQQDTQQRSQWWQRAREIAQQLKAEMGVGGVGVIGSLVSDQPLNQWSQIDLILWDVPKSFNTWRIFQSLPDDIPFELTEVARVLPGNWEEISQRMQVLEGTWGDHEPRPQKRMVFHWLDADANS
;
A
#
# COMPACT_ATOMS: atom_id res chain seq x y z
N MET A 1 8.82 1.16 -60.63
CA MET A 1 8.37 2.29 -59.80
C MET A 1 8.27 1.79 -58.36
N PRO A 2 9.26 2.04 -57.49
CA PRO A 2 9.10 1.76 -56.07
C PRO A 2 8.26 2.88 -55.44
N SER A 3 7.17 2.53 -54.78
CA SER A 3 6.38 3.47 -53.97
C SER A 3 7.20 3.86 -52.74
N SER A 4 7.72 5.08 -52.74
CA SER A 4 8.25 5.71 -51.54
C SER A 4 7.12 5.86 -50.53
N SER A 5 7.23 5.16 -49.40
CA SER A 5 6.46 5.50 -48.21
C SER A 5 6.93 6.88 -47.74
N GLN A 6 6.22 7.93 -48.13
CA GLN A 6 6.38 9.25 -47.54
C GLN A 6 6.02 9.12 -46.06
N SER A 7 7.04 9.15 -45.19
CA SER A 7 6.84 9.53 -43.80
C SER A 7 6.21 10.92 -43.80
N SER A 8 4.97 11.05 -43.35
CA SER A 8 4.37 12.37 -43.19
C SER A 8 5.19 13.14 -42.15
N GLU A 9 5.93 14.15 -42.61
CA GLU A 9 6.57 15.10 -41.71
C GLU A 9 5.47 15.78 -40.89
N ARG A 10 5.51 15.57 -39.56
CA ARG A 10 4.53 16.14 -38.64
C ARG A 10 4.58 17.65 -38.75
N SER A 11 3.42 18.31 -38.77
CA SER A 11 3.39 19.77 -38.86
C SER A 11 4.02 20.39 -37.60
N PRO A 12 4.69 21.56 -37.69
CA PRO A 12 5.25 22.25 -36.52
C PRO A 12 4.22 22.51 -35.41
N GLN A 13 2.96 22.72 -35.78
CA GLN A 13 1.85 22.90 -34.84
C GLN A 13 1.50 21.61 -34.09
N GLN A 14 1.49 20.45 -34.77
CA GLN A 14 1.31 19.15 -34.13
C GLN A 14 2.49 18.81 -33.21
N ALA A 15 3.73 19.13 -33.63
CA ALA A 15 4.92 18.94 -32.80
C ALA A 15 4.84 19.79 -31.51
N LEU A 16 4.42 21.05 -31.61
CA LEU A 16 4.22 21.92 -30.45
C LEU A 16 3.10 21.44 -29.53
N GLN A 17 1.96 21.00 -30.09
CA GLN A 17 0.85 20.43 -29.30
C GLN A 17 1.30 19.18 -28.54
N ASN A 18 2.03 18.27 -29.20
CA ASN A 18 2.57 17.08 -28.56
C ASN A 18 3.58 17.43 -27.46
N TYR A 19 4.44 18.42 -27.69
CA TYR A 19 5.39 18.90 -26.70
C TYR A 19 4.70 19.50 -25.47
N CYS A 20 3.71 20.37 -25.67
CA CYS A 20 2.90 20.90 -24.57
C CYS A 20 2.13 19.81 -23.82
N GLY A 21 1.58 18.83 -24.54
CA GLY A 21 0.92 17.66 -23.94
C GLY A 21 1.87 16.81 -23.09
N SER A 22 3.08 16.57 -23.59
CA SER A 22 4.13 15.85 -22.83
C SER A 22 4.52 16.61 -21.56
N GLN A 23 4.76 17.92 -21.65
CA GLN A 23 5.08 18.73 -20.46
C GLN A 23 3.95 18.73 -19.43
N ALA A 24 2.69 18.76 -19.87
CA ALA A 24 1.56 18.69 -18.96
C ALA A 24 1.51 17.35 -18.20
N ILE A 25 1.86 16.24 -18.86
CA ILE A 25 1.96 14.92 -18.24
C ILE A 25 3.14 14.87 -17.25
N ASP A 26 4.32 15.37 -17.62
CA ASP A 26 5.49 15.39 -16.74
C ASP A 26 5.22 16.20 -15.47
N LEU A 27 4.56 17.36 -15.61
CA LEU A 27 4.16 18.21 -14.49
C LEU A 27 3.16 17.51 -13.55
N GLN A 28 2.27 16.65 -14.06
CA GLN A 28 1.38 15.86 -13.22
C GLN A 28 2.16 14.87 -12.34
N PHE A 29 3.20 14.23 -12.87
CA PHE A 29 4.03 13.32 -12.09
C PHE A 29 4.91 14.05 -11.07
N CYS A 30 5.36 15.27 -11.36
CA CYS A 30 6.06 16.11 -10.37
C CYS A 30 5.19 16.46 -9.15
N GLN A 31 3.86 16.52 -9.32
CA GLN A 31 2.95 16.93 -8.24
C GLN A 31 2.56 15.78 -7.31
N ARG A 32 2.81 14.52 -7.69
CA ARG A 32 2.39 13.33 -6.93
C ARG A 32 3.60 12.68 -6.28
N PRO A 33 3.53 12.27 -5.00
CA PRO A 33 4.59 11.47 -4.41
C PRO A 33 4.78 10.16 -5.19
N GLU A 34 5.98 9.60 -5.12
CA GLU A 34 6.16 8.21 -5.51
C GLU A 34 5.20 7.33 -4.68
N PHE A 35 4.45 6.46 -5.34
CA PHE A 35 3.41 5.68 -4.66
C PHE A 35 4.01 4.46 -3.96
N ARG A 36 4.75 4.74 -2.90
CA ARG A 36 5.45 3.81 -2.02
C ARG A 36 4.86 3.96 -0.61
N LEU A 37 4.59 2.86 0.08
CA LEU A 37 3.94 2.86 1.40
C LEU A 37 4.90 2.27 2.44
N GLU A 38 5.22 3.04 3.47
CA GLU A 38 6.25 2.68 4.46
C GLU A 38 5.80 3.01 5.88
N LEU A 39 6.39 2.33 6.87
CA LEU A 39 6.23 2.62 8.29
C LEU A 39 7.56 3.13 8.85
N LEU A 40 7.63 4.39 9.24
CA LEU A 40 8.81 4.97 9.90
C LEU A 40 8.42 5.68 11.19
N GLY A 41 9.07 5.33 12.29
CA GLY A 41 8.84 5.99 13.58
C GLY A 41 7.40 5.90 14.08
N GLY A 42 6.66 4.87 13.67
CA GLY A 42 5.23 4.73 13.96
C GLY A 42 4.31 5.56 13.06
N GLN A 43 4.80 6.13 11.97
CA GLN A 43 4.03 6.89 10.99
C GLN A 43 3.95 6.17 9.65
N PHE A 44 2.77 6.18 9.05
CA PHE A 44 2.48 5.74 7.70
C PHE A 44 2.89 6.82 6.70
N LEU A 45 3.93 6.53 5.92
CA LEU A 45 4.54 7.45 4.97
C LEU A 45 4.22 7.04 3.53
N VAL A 46 3.84 8.03 2.72
CA VAL A 46 3.63 7.89 1.28
C VAL A 46 4.79 8.58 0.56
N GLY A 47 5.49 7.86 -0.31
CA GLY A 47 6.72 8.35 -0.94
C GLY A 47 7.84 8.63 0.07
N GLY A 48 7.84 7.93 1.21
CA GLY A 48 8.84 8.09 2.26
C GLY A 48 8.80 9.42 3.03
N THR A 49 7.74 10.23 2.89
CA THR A 49 7.62 11.55 3.53
C THR A 49 6.25 11.79 4.16
N LEU A 50 6.19 12.69 5.14
CA LEU A 50 4.92 13.15 5.72
C LEU A 50 4.16 14.04 4.74
N GLU A 51 4.85 14.80 3.89
CA GLU A 51 4.27 15.64 2.86
C GLU A 51 3.50 14.80 1.83
N GLY A 52 4.04 13.65 1.42
CA GLY A 52 3.32 12.68 0.58
C GLY A 52 2.08 12.12 1.28
N SER A 53 2.16 11.82 2.59
CA SER A 53 1.00 11.38 3.37
C SER A 53 -0.08 12.47 3.48
N ARG A 54 0.29 13.73 3.72
CA ARG A 54 -0.65 14.86 3.72
C ARG A 54 -1.33 15.01 2.36
N TRP A 55 -0.57 14.88 1.27
CA TRP A 55 -1.10 14.93 -0.08
C TRP A 55 -2.14 13.82 -0.31
N LEU A 56 -1.80 12.57 0.00
CA LEU A 56 -2.72 11.44 -0.21
C LEU A 56 -4.00 11.59 0.62
N LEU A 57 -3.89 12.04 1.87
CA LEU A 57 -5.07 12.27 2.71
C LEU A 57 -5.93 13.40 2.14
N ARG A 58 -5.34 14.50 1.68
CA ARG A 58 -6.09 15.61 1.06
C ARG A 58 -6.83 15.13 -0.19
N GLU A 59 -6.17 14.37 -1.07
CA GLU A 59 -6.83 13.82 -2.27
C GLU A 59 -7.98 12.87 -1.90
N ALA A 60 -7.80 12.07 -0.85
CA ALA A 60 -8.86 11.21 -0.33
C ALA A 60 -10.04 12.03 0.23
N LEU A 61 -9.78 13.10 0.97
CA LEU A 61 -10.82 14.00 1.51
C LEU A 61 -11.59 14.73 0.42
N ILE A 62 -10.92 15.13 -0.67
CA ILE A 62 -11.54 15.77 -1.84
C ILE A 62 -12.42 14.75 -2.58
N GLY A 63 -11.93 13.53 -2.74
CA GLY A 63 -12.54 12.49 -3.55
C GLY A 63 -13.68 11.73 -2.86
N TRP A 64 -13.42 11.22 -1.67
CA TRP A 64 -14.35 10.41 -0.87
C TRP A 64 -15.22 11.24 0.09
N GLY A 65 -14.89 12.52 0.28
CA GLY A 65 -15.55 13.41 1.22
C GLY A 65 -14.96 13.35 2.63
N LEU A 66 -15.35 14.32 3.46
CA LEU A 66 -14.84 14.43 4.84
C LEU A 66 -15.43 13.35 5.74
N GLU A 67 -16.63 12.87 5.44
CA GLU A 67 -17.32 11.79 6.15
C GLU A 67 -16.49 10.49 6.20
N ALA A 68 -15.69 10.23 5.14
CA ALA A 68 -14.77 9.10 5.07
C ALA A 68 -13.68 9.17 6.17
N ALA A 69 -13.22 10.36 6.53
CA ALA A 69 -12.31 10.55 7.66
C ALA A 69 -13.06 10.62 9.00
N ILE A 70 -14.19 11.34 9.04
CA ILE A 70 -14.97 11.55 10.27
C ILE A 70 -15.35 10.22 10.93
N ALA A 71 -15.61 9.19 10.13
CA ALA A 71 -15.96 7.85 10.58
C ALA A 71 -14.95 7.20 11.56
N PHE A 72 -13.70 7.67 11.62
CA PHE A 72 -12.65 7.08 12.46
C PHE A 72 -12.47 7.73 13.83
N ALA A 73 -13.21 8.78 14.17
CA ALA A 73 -13.16 9.35 15.51
C ALA A 73 -14.52 9.92 15.95
N PRO A 74 -14.81 9.92 17.27
CA PRO A 74 -16.02 10.53 17.80
C PRO A 74 -16.18 11.99 17.35
N ILE A 75 -17.42 12.40 17.06
CA ILE A 75 -17.71 13.73 16.49
C ILE A 75 -17.22 14.88 17.38
N ASN A 76 -17.24 14.70 18.71
CA ASN A 76 -16.72 15.67 19.67
C ASN A 76 -15.20 15.85 19.57
N GLN A 77 -14.44 14.82 19.22
CA GLN A 77 -13.00 14.96 18.98
C GLN A 77 -12.72 15.77 17.73
N TRP A 78 -13.55 15.67 16.69
CA TRP A 78 -13.41 16.50 15.49
C TRP A 78 -13.73 17.97 15.75
N TRP A 79 -14.76 18.27 16.54
CA TRP A 79 -15.03 19.64 16.98
C TRP A 79 -13.88 20.22 17.79
N GLU A 80 -13.30 19.43 18.69
CA GLU A 80 -12.13 19.82 19.47
C GLU A 80 -10.89 20.02 18.59
N ALA A 81 -10.66 19.14 17.61
CA ALA A 81 -9.58 19.28 16.65
C ALA A 81 -9.72 20.57 15.82
N LEU A 82 -10.94 20.90 15.38
CA LEU A 82 -11.25 22.14 14.66
C LEU A 82 -10.98 23.36 15.54
N ARG A 83 -11.37 23.30 16.81
CA ARG A 83 -11.11 24.34 17.81
C ARG A 83 -9.61 24.60 17.98
N LEU A 84 -8.83 23.54 18.13
CA LEU A 84 -7.38 23.61 18.30
C LEU A 84 -6.66 24.08 17.03
N ALA A 85 -7.08 23.61 15.86
CA ALA A 85 -6.43 23.95 14.59
C ALA A 85 -6.58 25.42 14.20
N TYR A 86 -7.72 26.04 14.55
CA TYR A 86 -8.03 27.44 14.25
C TYR A 86 -7.85 28.38 15.45
N GLU A 87 -7.46 27.86 16.62
CA GLU A 87 -7.28 28.61 17.87
C GLU A 87 -8.52 29.45 18.26
N VAL A 88 -9.71 28.90 18.03
CA VAL A 88 -10.99 29.59 18.30
C VAL A 88 -11.60 29.16 19.64
N PRO A 89 -12.33 30.04 20.36
CA PRO A 89 -12.90 29.71 21.66
C PRO A 89 -14.33 29.10 21.58
N PHE A 90 -14.80 28.76 20.38
CA PHE A 90 -16.21 28.40 20.15
C PHE A 90 -16.62 27.11 20.84
N GLN A 91 -17.81 27.12 21.44
CA GLN A 91 -18.38 25.96 22.13
C GLN A 91 -19.80 25.64 21.67
N THR A 92 -20.52 26.61 21.10
CA THR A 92 -21.92 26.42 20.70
C THR A 92 -22.05 26.21 19.19
N ALA A 93 -23.12 25.54 18.78
CA ALA A 93 -23.44 25.36 17.36
C ALA A 93 -23.66 26.69 16.63
N ALA A 94 -24.13 27.73 17.33
CA ALA A 94 -24.34 29.06 16.75
C ALA A 94 -23.01 29.75 16.42
N ASP A 95 -22.04 29.70 17.35
CA ASP A 95 -20.70 30.27 17.14
C ASP A 95 -20.02 29.68 15.90
N TRP A 96 -20.08 28.35 15.77
CA TRP A 96 -19.51 27.63 14.62
C TRP A 96 -20.18 28.02 13.29
N LEU A 97 -21.48 28.30 13.29
CA LEU A 97 -22.19 28.73 12.09
C LEU A 97 -21.81 30.13 11.68
N THR A 98 -21.86 31.07 12.61
CA THR A 98 -21.47 32.46 12.36
C THR A 98 -20.02 32.53 11.86
N TRP A 99 -19.13 31.74 12.46
CA TRP A 99 -17.75 31.66 12.00
C TRP A 99 -17.62 31.04 10.61
N ALA A 100 -18.27 29.91 10.35
CA ALA A 100 -18.20 29.24 9.04
C ALA A 100 -18.76 30.11 7.91
N ASP A 101 -19.84 30.85 8.17
CA ASP A 101 -20.46 31.79 7.22
C ASP A 101 -19.60 33.03 6.96
N ALA A 102 -18.72 33.39 7.90
CA ALA A 102 -17.78 34.50 7.78
C ALA A 102 -16.47 34.13 7.06
N LEU A 103 -16.16 32.83 6.91
CA LEU A 103 -14.99 32.40 6.16
C LEU A 103 -15.19 32.70 4.67
N PRO A 104 -14.15 33.19 3.96
CA PRO A 104 -14.25 33.33 2.52
C PRO A 104 -14.59 31.97 1.90
N LEU A 105 -15.54 31.96 0.96
CA LEU A 105 -15.86 30.82 0.09
C LEU A 105 -14.62 30.51 -0.76
N SER A 106 -13.62 29.88 -0.16
CA SER A 106 -12.30 29.85 -0.77
C SER A 106 -12.15 28.66 -1.70
N SER A 107 -11.77 28.93 -2.95
CA SER A 107 -11.20 27.95 -3.88
C SER A 107 -9.78 27.50 -3.46
N THR A 108 -9.13 28.21 -2.53
CA THR A 108 -7.69 28.06 -2.25
C THR A 108 -7.27 26.70 -1.70
N TYR A 109 -8.16 25.92 -1.07
CA TYR A 109 -7.80 24.58 -0.60
C TYR A 109 -7.74 23.55 -1.75
N ARG A 110 -8.33 23.82 -2.92
CA ARG A 110 -8.10 23.02 -4.15
C ARG A 110 -6.84 23.50 -4.87
N ASP A 111 -6.55 24.79 -4.77
CA ASP A 111 -5.40 25.43 -5.42
C ASP A 111 -4.14 25.49 -4.55
N THR A 112 -4.12 24.85 -3.38
CA THR A 112 -2.95 24.82 -2.50
C THR A 112 -1.83 24.08 -3.25
N VAL A 113 -0.82 24.84 -3.65
CA VAL A 113 0.35 24.35 -4.37
C VAL A 113 1.22 23.57 -3.39
N TYR A 114 1.29 22.24 -3.56
CA TYR A 114 2.35 21.48 -2.94
C TYR A 114 3.68 21.77 -3.65
N PRO A 115 4.82 21.78 -2.93
CA PRO A 115 6.10 21.62 -3.60
C PRO A 115 6.07 20.32 -4.43
N PRO A 116 6.90 20.19 -5.48
CA PRO A 116 6.95 18.95 -6.25
C PRO A 116 7.27 17.78 -5.31
N LEU A 117 6.29 16.89 -5.12
CA LEU A 117 6.39 15.68 -4.29
C LEU A 117 6.92 14.50 -5.10
N GLY A 118 6.88 14.60 -6.43
CA GLY A 118 7.33 13.59 -7.36
C GLY A 118 8.49 14.06 -8.19
N SER A 119 8.60 13.47 -9.38
CA SER A 119 9.69 13.74 -10.29
C SER A 119 9.23 13.52 -11.72
N LYS A 120 9.73 14.37 -12.64
CA LYS A 120 9.56 14.17 -14.08
C LYS A 120 10.35 12.96 -14.59
N TYR A 121 11.30 12.45 -13.81
CA TYR A 121 12.11 11.27 -14.13
C TYR A 121 11.46 9.95 -13.71
N VAL A 122 10.20 9.95 -13.27
CA VAL A 122 9.49 8.73 -12.83
C VAL A 122 9.48 7.62 -13.90
N GLY A 123 9.44 7.99 -15.18
CA GLY A 123 9.51 7.04 -16.29
C GLY A 123 10.89 6.36 -16.39
N GLU A 124 11.96 7.16 -16.41
CA GLU A 124 13.34 6.66 -16.45
C GLU A 124 13.69 5.83 -15.21
N HIS A 125 13.29 6.30 -14.03
CA HIS A 125 13.42 5.55 -12.77
C HIS A 125 12.78 4.16 -12.89
N ARG A 126 11.53 4.08 -13.35
CA ARG A 126 10.82 2.80 -13.48
C ARG A 126 11.52 1.86 -14.46
N TRP A 127 11.95 2.37 -15.61
CA TRP A 127 12.61 1.54 -16.62
C TRP A 127 13.96 1.02 -16.15
N VAL A 128 14.78 1.85 -15.50
CA VAL A 128 16.07 1.44 -14.93
C VAL A 128 15.86 0.43 -13.80
N GLN A 129 14.90 0.68 -12.90
CA GLN A 129 14.53 -0.24 -11.82
C GLN A 129 14.10 -1.61 -12.38
N ASP A 130 13.16 -1.63 -13.32
CA ASP A 130 12.64 -2.87 -13.90
C ASP A 130 13.74 -3.66 -14.61
N TYR A 131 14.62 -2.97 -15.34
CA TYR A 131 15.72 -3.59 -16.05
C TYR A 131 16.76 -4.18 -15.10
N LEU A 132 17.16 -3.40 -14.08
CA LEU A 132 18.12 -3.82 -13.06
C LEU A 132 17.60 -5.00 -12.26
N ARG A 133 16.33 -4.96 -11.84
CA ARG A 133 15.66 -6.05 -11.12
C ARG A 133 15.63 -7.33 -11.94
N GLN A 134 15.32 -7.25 -13.23
CA GLN A 134 15.35 -8.42 -14.11
C GLN A 134 16.76 -8.99 -14.25
N ALA A 135 17.77 -8.15 -14.48
CA ALA A 135 19.15 -8.58 -14.64
C ALA A 135 19.68 -9.30 -13.39
N ILE A 136 19.46 -8.74 -12.20
CA ILE A 136 19.89 -9.38 -10.95
C ILE A 136 19.07 -10.64 -10.64
N SER A 137 17.75 -10.64 -10.89
CA SER A 137 16.91 -11.82 -10.68
C SER A 137 17.39 -13.02 -11.48
N VAL A 138 17.72 -12.81 -12.76
CA VAL A 138 18.28 -13.86 -13.62
C VAL A 138 19.55 -14.45 -13.03
N ALA A 139 20.49 -13.61 -12.61
CA ALA A 139 21.77 -14.05 -12.07
C ALA A 139 21.60 -14.84 -10.77
N VAL A 140 20.83 -14.33 -9.80
CA VAL A 140 20.65 -14.98 -8.49
C VAL A 140 19.81 -16.26 -8.58
N ASP A 141 18.79 -16.29 -9.45
CA ASP A 141 17.91 -17.44 -9.61
C ASP A 141 18.62 -18.60 -10.33
N GLN A 142 19.31 -18.32 -11.44
CA GLN A 142 20.03 -19.35 -12.20
C GLN A 142 21.16 -19.98 -11.38
N ALA A 143 21.85 -19.17 -10.58
CA ALA A 143 22.89 -19.63 -9.68
C ALA A 143 22.33 -20.23 -8.38
N ARG A 144 21.03 -20.13 -8.12
CA ARG A 144 20.40 -20.52 -6.83
C ARG A 144 21.05 -19.83 -5.63
N TRP A 145 21.53 -18.61 -5.83
CA TRP A 145 22.24 -17.81 -4.84
C TRP A 145 21.27 -17.13 -3.85
N GLY A 146 20.04 -16.87 -4.28
CA GLY A 146 19.03 -16.19 -3.47
C GLY A 146 17.74 -15.91 -4.24
N ARG A 147 16.99 -14.91 -3.77
CA ARG A 147 15.82 -14.32 -4.45
C ARG A 147 15.89 -12.80 -4.40
N CYS A 148 15.46 -12.18 -5.50
CA CYS A 148 15.27 -10.75 -5.63
C CYS A 148 13.79 -10.39 -5.43
N PHE A 149 13.52 -9.33 -4.67
CA PHE A 149 12.17 -8.81 -4.39
C PHE A 149 12.09 -7.31 -4.71
N GLY A 150 10.86 -6.78 -4.76
CA GLY A 150 10.55 -5.37 -5.03
C GLY A 150 10.01 -5.10 -6.45
N PRO A 151 9.52 -3.87 -6.73
CA PRO A 151 9.13 -2.88 -5.71
C PRO A 151 7.92 -3.37 -4.88
N ASN A 152 7.66 -2.74 -3.73
CA ASN A 152 6.53 -3.03 -2.83
C ASN A 152 6.64 -4.28 -1.96
N TYR A 153 7.86 -4.69 -1.62
CA TYR A 153 8.11 -5.76 -0.64
C TYR A 153 8.65 -5.14 0.64
N GLY A 154 7.96 -5.35 1.77
CA GLY A 154 8.32 -4.75 3.05
C GLY A 154 9.57 -5.39 3.66
N MET A 155 10.47 -4.58 4.19
CA MET A 155 11.63 -5.04 4.96
C MET A 155 11.53 -4.44 6.36
N LEU A 156 11.29 -5.30 7.35
CA LEU A 156 11.18 -4.91 8.75
C LEU A 156 12.58 -4.63 9.32
N LEU A 157 12.81 -3.39 9.72
CA LEU A 157 14.02 -2.91 10.38
C LEU A 157 13.66 -2.41 11.78
N GLY A 158 13.66 -3.32 12.76
CA GLY A 158 13.20 -3.02 14.11
C GLY A 158 11.70 -2.74 14.16
N ARG A 159 11.31 -1.48 14.37
CA ARG A 159 9.89 -1.04 14.34
C ARG A 159 9.47 -0.37 13.04
N ASN A 160 10.39 -0.26 12.09
CA ASN A 160 10.19 0.39 10.81
C ASN A 160 9.98 -0.66 9.72
N ILE A 161 9.19 -0.36 8.71
CA ILE A 161 9.05 -1.18 7.51
C ILE A 161 9.32 -0.27 6.31
N LEU A 162 10.42 -0.54 5.62
CA LEU A 162 10.78 0.13 4.38
C LEU A 162 10.43 -0.75 3.19
N THR A 163 10.16 -0.15 2.04
CA THR A 163 9.96 -0.87 0.78
C THR A 163 10.99 -0.38 -0.22
N PRO A 164 12.22 -0.94 -0.21
CA PRO A 164 13.24 -0.57 -1.17
C PRO A 164 12.82 -0.90 -2.61
N ASP A 165 13.43 -0.23 -3.58
CA ASP A 165 13.19 -0.52 -5.00
C ASP A 165 13.53 -1.96 -5.36
N ILE A 166 14.69 -2.42 -4.88
CA ILE A 166 15.15 -3.78 -5.04
C ILE A 166 15.82 -4.23 -3.75
N LEU A 167 15.51 -5.44 -3.31
CA LEU A 167 16.24 -6.10 -2.24
C LEU A 167 16.51 -7.57 -2.59
N VAL A 168 17.62 -8.09 -2.10
CA VAL A 168 18.02 -9.48 -2.35
C VAL A 168 18.26 -10.20 -1.04
N LEU A 169 17.63 -11.37 -0.91
CA LEU A 169 17.89 -12.30 0.17
C LEU A 169 18.72 -13.47 -0.37
N ALA A 170 19.88 -13.71 0.21
CA ALA A 170 20.69 -14.89 -0.10
C ALA A 170 19.98 -16.18 0.39
N THR A 171 20.33 -17.33 -0.17
CA THR A 171 19.75 -18.63 0.20
C THR A 171 19.82 -18.91 1.70
N ARG A 172 20.91 -18.51 2.37
CA ARG A 172 21.06 -18.65 3.83
C ARG A 172 20.06 -17.82 4.65
N GLN A 173 19.59 -16.69 4.11
CA GLN A 173 18.57 -15.85 4.75
C GLN A 173 17.18 -16.44 4.50
N LEU A 174 16.92 -16.89 3.27
CA LEU A 174 15.66 -17.57 2.93
C LEU A 174 15.44 -18.85 3.77
N ALA A 175 16.50 -19.60 4.04
CA ALA A 175 16.46 -20.81 4.86
C ALA A 175 16.04 -20.57 6.33
N GLN A 176 15.97 -19.33 6.79
CA GLN A 176 15.50 -18.98 8.13
C GLN A 176 13.97 -18.92 8.23
N ASN A 177 13.24 -19.03 7.11
CA ASN A 177 11.77 -19.00 7.06
C ASN A 177 11.13 -17.75 7.69
N ILE A 178 11.74 -16.59 7.43
CA ILE A 178 11.33 -15.24 7.87
C ILE A 178 11.17 -14.28 6.69
N ALA A 179 11.01 -14.85 5.50
CA ALA A 179 10.61 -14.17 4.28
C ALA A 179 9.19 -14.63 3.96
N HIS A 180 8.26 -13.69 3.95
CA HIS A 180 6.83 -13.92 3.79
C HIS A 180 6.38 -13.49 2.40
N ASP A 181 5.08 -13.64 2.10
CA ASP A 181 4.55 -13.36 0.77
C ASP A 181 4.81 -11.91 0.28
N TYR A 182 4.86 -10.94 1.19
CA TYR A 182 4.99 -9.52 0.84
C TYR A 182 5.88 -8.70 1.80
N TYR A 183 6.51 -9.34 2.79
CA TYR A 183 7.50 -8.70 3.65
C TYR A 183 8.52 -9.71 4.20
N THR A 184 9.63 -9.22 4.75
CA THR A 184 10.61 -10.03 5.47
C THR A 184 11.00 -9.41 6.79
N GLU A 185 11.28 -10.25 7.78
CA GLU A 185 11.72 -9.85 9.12
C GLU A 185 13.26 -9.75 9.24
N ILE A 186 14.00 -10.14 8.20
CA ILE A 186 15.46 -10.07 8.17
C ILE A 186 15.93 -8.95 7.23
N PRO A 187 16.94 -8.15 7.64
CA PRO A 187 17.59 -7.22 6.73
C PRO A 187 18.16 -7.94 5.51
N ALA A 188 17.91 -7.40 4.32
CA ALA A 188 18.44 -7.96 3.08
C ALA A 188 19.97 -7.91 3.04
N CYS A 189 20.61 -8.83 2.29
CA CYS A 189 22.06 -8.75 2.10
C CYS A 189 22.45 -7.65 1.11
N LEU A 190 21.55 -7.30 0.19
CA LEU A 190 21.69 -6.20 -0.75
C LEU A 190 20.38 -5.42 -0.84
N VAL A 191 20.48 -4.11 -0.72
CA VAL A 191 19.41 -3.15 -1.03
C VAL A 191 19.89 -2.23 -2.13
N ILE A 192 19.04 -1.94 -3.12
CA ILE A 192 19.30 -0.98 -4.18
C ILE A 192 18.15 0.03 -4.20
N GLU A 193 18.48 1.32 -4.24
CA GLU A 193 17.52 2.40 -4.49
C GLU A 193 17.90 3.11 -5.79
N VAL A 194 16.92 3.36 -6.65
CA VAL A 194 17.06 4.08 -7.91
C VAL A 194 16.59 5.52 -7.69
N LEU A 195 17.49 6.48 -7.80
CA LEU A 195 17.19 7.86 -7.45
C LEU A 195 16.13 8.47 -8.37
N LEU A 196 15.23 9.23 -7.74
CA LEU A 196 14.55 10.34 -8.38
C LEU A 196 15.36 11.61 -8.10
N PRO A 197 15.89 12.33 -9.11
CA PRO A 197 16.80 13.45 -8.89
C PRO A 197 16.28 14.50 -7.90
N GLU A 198 15.00 14.86 -8.00
CA GLU A 198 14.32 15.83 -7.13
C GLU A 198 14.16 15.36 -5.68
N GLN A 199 14.24 14.05 -5.42
CA GLN A 199 14.11 13.43 -4.10
C GLN A 199 15.37 12.71 -3.61
N SER A 200 16.50 12.91 -4.31
CA SER A 200 17.76 12.19 -4.06
C SER A 200 18.28 12.26 -2.62
N LEU A 201 17.91 13.29 -1.85
CA LEU A 201 18.27 13.42 -0.43
C LEU A 201 17.61 12.35 0.46
N VAL A 202 16.43 11.83 0.09
CA VAL A 202 15.74 10.77 0.85
C VAL A 202 16.61 9.53 0.89
N ASP A 203 17.08 9.06 -0.27
CA ASP A 203 17.90 7.85 -0.35
C ASP A 203 19.32 8.10 0.18
N ARG A 204 19.95 9.19 -0.27
CA ARG A 204 21.35 9.51 0.06
C ARG A 204 21.60 9.84 1.54
N ARG A 205 20.57 10.27 2.28
CA ARG A 205 20.69 10.63 3.71
C ARG A 205 19.74 9.84 4.58
N THR A 206 18.43 9.99 4.39
CA THR A 206 17.43 9.44 5.31
C THR A 206 17.45 7.91 5.32
N ARG A 207 17.37 7.26 4.15
CA ARG A 207 17.42 5.80 4.05
C ARG A 207 18.80 5.25 4.37
N LYS A 208 19.86 5.91 3.89
CA LYS A 208 21.23 5.50 4.21
C LYS A 208 21.45 5.35 5.72
N VAL A 209 21.00 6.31 6.53
CA VAL A 209 21.11 6.23 8.00
C VAL A 209 20.32 5.04 8.57
N LEU A 210 19.12 4.76 8.06
CA LEU A 210 18.30 3.63 8.51
C LEU A 210 18.94 2.29 8.13
N TYR A 211 19.47 2.16 6.92
CA TYR A 211 20.19 0.97 6.45
C TYR A 211 21.51 0.76 7.21
N GLU A 212 22.18 1.86 7.58
CA GLU A 212 23.40 1.83 8.38
C GLU A 212 23.12 1.33 9.80
N GLN A 213 22.07 1.86 10.44
CA GLN A 213 21.61 1.39 11.76
C GLN A 213 21.18 -0.09 11.73
N ALA A 214 20.57 -0.53 10.63
CA ALA A 214 20.20 -1.92 10.40
C ALA A 214 21.35 -2.81 9.93
N GLN A 215 22.55 -2.25 9.74
CA GLN A 215 23.77 -2.97 9.33
C GLN A 215 23.59 -3.76 8.02
N ILE A 216 22.82 -3.20 7.07
CA ILE A 216 22.62 -3.83 5.77
C ILE A 216 23.96 -3.94 5.05
N GLN A 217 24.35 -5.15 4.70
CA GLN A 217 25.71 -5.46 4.26
C GLN A 217 26.12 -4.66 3.01
N HIS A 218 25.21 -4.56 2.03
CA HIS A 218 25.42 -3.79 0.80
C HIS A 218 24.22 -2.90 0.50
N TYR A 219 24.47 -1.62 0.28
CA TYR A 219 23.49 -0.63 -0.11
C TYR A 219 23.96 0.10 -1.38
N TRP A 220 23.21 -0.03 -2.46
CA TRP A 220 23.55 0.60 -3.74
C TRP A 220 22.60 1.75 -4.05
N ILE A 221 23.16 2.84 -4.55
CA ILE A 221 22.39 3.99 -5.04
C ILE A 221 22.65 4.11 -6.54
N VAL A 222 21.59 4.00 -7.34
CA VAL A 222 21.66 4.08 -8.81
C VAL A 222 21.08 5.43 -9.23
N ASP A 223 21.85 6.22 -9.98
CA ASP A 223 21.40 7.50 -10.52
C ASP A 223 21.15 7.35 -12.03
N PRO A 224 19.89 7.30 -12.48
CA PRO A 224 19.55 7.21 -13.90
C PRO A 224 20.06 8.39 -14.73
N ALA A 225 20.12 9.59 -14.15
CA ALA A 225 20.46 10.81 -14.87
C ALA A 225 21.96 10.91 -15.14
N THR A 226 22.79 10.51 -14.17
CA THR A 226 24.26 10.54 -14.32
C THR A 226 24.85 9.20 -14.75
N LYS A 227 24.04 8.13 -14.78
CA LYS A 227 24.45 6.74 -15.04
C LYS A 227 25.55 6.28 -14.09
N GLN A 228 25.53 6.78 -12.86
CA GLN A 228 26.46 6.40 -11.80
C GLN A 228 25.80 5.44 -10.82
N ILE A 229 26.61 4.57 -10.24
CA ILE A 229 26.18 3.65 -9.19
C ILE A 229 27.17 3.78 -8.03
N GLU A 230 26.65 4.09 -6.85
CA GLU A 230 27.42 4.15 -5.61
C GLU A 230 27.24 2.84 -4.85
N PHE A 231 28.36 2.17 -4.55
CA PHE A 231 28.37 0.91 -3.85
C PHE A 231 28.74 1.12 -2.38
N TRP A 232 27.77 1.19 -1.47
CA TRP A 232 28.07 1.30 -0.03
C TRP A 232 28.14 -0.09 0.60
N ARG A 233 29.23 -0.38 1.32
CA ARG A 233 29.44 -1.62 2.07
C ARG A 233 29.55 -1.32 3.55
N TRP A 234 28.76 -2.05 4.35
CA TRP A 234 28.80 -1.90 5.81
C TRP A 234 30.12 -2.44 6.38
N SER A 235 30.63 -1.74 7.39
CA SER A 235 31.78 -2.12 8.19
C SER A 235 31.60 -1.66 9.63
N LEU A 236 32.47 -2.08 10.55
CA LEU A 236 32.43 -1.60 11.94
C LEU A 236 32.66 -0.08 12.07
N GLU A 237 33.23 0.56 11.05
CA GLU A 237 33.48 2.00 10.99
C GLU A 237 32.34 2.77 10.29
N GLY A 238 31.26 2.10 9.91
CA GLY A 238 30.18 2.67 9.12
C GLY A 238 30.21 2.23 7.66
N TYR A 239 29.35 2.86 6.84
CA TYR A 239 29.32 2.62 5.40
C TYR A 239 30.56 3.17 4.68
N GLN A 240 31.28 2.29 3.97
CA GLN A 240 32.42 2.63 3.12
C GLN A 240 32.02 2.53 1.64
N LEU A 241 32.54 3.45 0.81
CA LEU A 241 32.30 3.42 -0.63
C LEU A 241 33.23 2.38 -1.28
N GLY A 242 32.64 1.35 -1.87
CA GLY A 242 33.31 0.37 -2.71
C GLY A 242 33.53 0.90 -4.12
N ALA A 243 34.49 0.29 -4.82
CA ALA A 243 34.83 0.63 -6.19
C ALA A 243 34.75 -0.61 -7.10
N VAL A 244 34.56 -0.37 -8.39
CA VAL A 244 34.81 -1.40 -9.40
C VAL A 244 36.31 -1.69 -9.47
N ASP A 245 36.66 -2.95 -9.73
CA ASP A 245 38.04 -3.35 -9.95
C ASP A 245 38.55 -2.98 -11.35
N SER A 246 39.80 -3.37 -11.64
CA SER A 246 40.47 -3.07 -12.92
C SER A 246 39.77 -3.64 -14.15
N ASP A 247 38.93 -4.66 -13.97
CA ASP A 247 38.19 -5.29 -15.07
C ASP A 247 36.81 -4.65 -15.27
N GLY A 248 36.47 -3.62 -14.48
CA GLY A 248 35.18 -2.93 -14.54
C GLY A 248 34.04 -3.64 -13.82
N TYR A 249 34.35 -4.50 -12.84
CA TYR A 249 33.34 -5.21 -12.05
C TYR A 249 33.38 -4.83 -10.56
N TYR A 250 32.21 -4.73 -9.95
CA TYR A 250 32.06 -4.73 -8.51
C TYR A 250 31.95 -6.19 -8.02
N ARG A 251 32.84 -6.59 -7.10
CA ARG A 251 32.99 -7.99 -6.64
C ARG A 251 33.06 -8.15 -5.11
N GLU A 252 32.59 -7.16 -4.35
CA GLU A 252 32.61 -7.25 -2.88
C GLU A 252 31.45 -8.07 -2.29
N ILE A 253 30.47 -8.47 -3.11
CA ILE A 253 29.44 -9.43 -2.72
C ILE A 253 29.95 -10.83 -3.05
N ALA A 254 30.04 -11.71 -2.04
CA ALA A 254 30.50 -13.07 -2.24
C ALA A 254 29.64 -13.78 -3.31
N ASP A 255 30.31 -14.40 -4.29
CA ASP A 255 29.70 -15.16 -5.39
C ASP A 255 28.75 -14.37 -6.30
N LEU A 256 28.76 -13.03 -6.26
CA LEU A 256 27.98 -12.16 -7.13
C LEU A 256 28.86 -11.00 -7.61
N SER A 257 28.97 -10.84 -8.92
CA SER A 257 29.67 -9.71 -9.53
C SER A 257 28.78 -8.93 -10.48
N PHE A 258 29.05 -7.63 -10.58
CA PHE A 258 28.25 -6.70 -11.38
C PHE A 258 29.14 -5.75 -12.18
N SER A 259 28.84 -5.53 -13.47
CA SER A 259 29.50 -4.52 -14.29
C SER A 259 28.54 -3.37 -14.64
N PRO A 260 28.79 -2.16 -14.14
CA PRO A 260 28.00 -0.98 -14.48
C PRO A 260 28.06 -0.62 -15.97
N GLU A 261 29.22 -0.78 -16.60
CA GLU A 261 29.40 -0.46 -18.02
C GLU A 261 28.53 -1.36 -18.90
N ILE A 262 28.55 -2.67 -18.66
CA ILE A 262 27.72 -3.64 -19.39
C ILE A 262 26.25 -3.36 -19.12
N PHE A 263 25.87 -3.08 -17.87
CA PHE A 263 24.50 -2.74 -17.50
C PHE A 263 23.94 -1.56 -18.31
N TRP A 264 24.64 -0.43 -18.31
CA TRP A 264 24.19 0.77 -19.01
C TRP A 264 24.20 0.58 -20.53
N LEU A 265 25.22 -0.07 -21.08
CA LEU A 265 25.30 -0.38 -22.51
C LEU A 265 24.11 -1.24 -22.95
N SER A 266 23.80 -2.30 -22.21
CA SER A 266 22.69 -3.19 -22.52
C SER A 266 21.33 -2.52 -22.35
N TYR A 267 21.17 -1.65 -21.34
CA TYR A 267 19.97 -0.84 -21.14
C TYR A 267 19.73 0.12 -22.33
N GLU A 268 20.74 0.88 -22.74
CA GLU A 268 20.65 1.83 -23.86
C GLU A 268 20.33 1.13 -25.18
N GLN A 269 20.88 -0.06 -25.39
CA GLN A 269 20.61 -0.88 -26.57
C GLN A 269 19.30 -1.66 -26.49
N SER A 270 18.52 -1.50 -25.41
CA SER A 270 17.28 -2.24 -25.16
C SER A 270 17.46 -3.77 -25.26
N GLN A 271 18.65 -4.27 -24.89
CA GLN A 271 18.93 -5.69 -24.92
C GLN A 271 18.22 -6.38 -23.75
N SER A 272 17.42 -7.41 -24.05
CA SER A 272 16.73 -8.19 -23.01
C SER A 272 17.72 -8.85 -22.05
N PRO A 273 17.59 -8.69 -20.71
CA PRO A 273 18.45 -9.36 -19.72
C PRO A 273 18.49 -10.89 -19.84
N TYR A 274 17.44 -11.49 -20.42
CA TYR A 274 17.34 -12.94 -20.62
C TYR A 274 18.12 -13.46 -21.84
N GLN A 275 18.56 -12.58 -22.73
CA GLN A 275 19.20 -12.96 -24.02
C GLN A 275 20.61 -12.38 -24.16
N GLN A 276 21.16 -11.77 -23.11
CA GLN A 276 22.48 -11.15 -23.16
C GLN A 276 23.56 -12.22 -23.34
N ARG A 277 24.47 -11.97 -24.29
CA ARG A 277 25.71 -12.77 -24.44
C ARG A 277 26.73 -12.44 -23.36
N LEU A 278 26.71 -11.20 -22.88
CA LEU A 278 27.56 -10.69 -21.82
C LEU A 278 26.65 -10.11 -20.76
N ALA A 279 26.48 -10.83 -19.65
CA ALA A 279 25.54 -10.45 -18.60
C ALA A 279 26.15 -9.38 -17.68
N ALA A 280 25.37 -8.35 -17.34
CA ALA A 280 25.80 -7.34 -16.39
C ALA A 280 26.01 -7.90 -14.98
N PHE A 281 25.22 -8.92 -14.60
CA PHE A 281 25.40 -9.68 -13.36
C PHE A 281 25.86 -11.09 -13.66
N THR A 282 26.80 -11.60 -12.87
CA THR A 282 27.18 -13.01 -12.88
C THR A 282 27.23 -13.55 -11.45
N SER A 283 26.81 -14.79 -11.27
CA SER A 283 26.75 -15.42 -9.95
C SER A 283 27.32 -16.83 -9.97
N ALA A 284 28.04 -17.22 -8.92
CA ALA A 284 28.58 -18.58 -8.81
C ALA A 284 27.47 -19.55 -8.41
N ARG A 285 27.34 -20.64 -9.18
CA ARG A 285 26.28 -21.63 -8.99
C ARG A 285 26.42 -22.36 -7.65
N GLN A 286 25.36 -22.33 -6.86
CA GLN A 286 25.25 -23.07 -5.61
C GLN A 286 24.92 -24.54 -5.90
N PRO A 287 25.62 -25.50 -5.27
CA PRO A 287 25.47 -26.93 -5.57
C PRO A 287 24.16 -27.51 -5.05
N ARG A 288 23.66 -27.02 -3.90
CA ARG A 288 22.48 -27.57 -3.25
C ARG A 288 21.20 -26.98 -3.84
N GLN A 289 20.27 -27.86 -4.18
CA GLN A 289 18.96 -27.52 -4.72
C GLN A 289 18.03 -27.05 -3.58
N TRP A 290 17.16 -26.08 -3.85
CA TRP A 290 16.14 -25.63 -2.91
C TRP A 290 14.92 -25.07 -3.63
N GLU A 291 13.81 -24.99 -2.91
CA GLU A 291 12.60 -24.31 -3.38
C GLU A 291 11.83 -23.63 -2.24
N LEU A 292 10.92 -22.74 -2.60
CA LEU A 292 9.99 -22.08 -1.69
C LEU A 292 8.58 -22.64 -1.93
N ARG A 293 7.93 -23.15 -0.89
CA ARG A 293 6.58 -23.70 -0.94
C ARG A 293 5.64 -22.87 -0.08
N LYS A 294 4.37 -22.77 -0.49
CA LYS A 294 3.32 -22.21 0.37
C LYS A 294 2.71 -23.32 1.22
N GLU A 295 2.84 -23.21 2.52
CA GLU A 295 2.34 -24.17 3.52
C GLU A 295 1.40 -23.48 4.51
N LEU A 296 0.65 -24.25 5.30
CA LEU A 296 -0.20 -23.66 6.33
C LEU A 296 0.65 -23.01 7.44
N GLY A 297 0.23 -21.84 7.91
CA GLY A 297 0.91 -21.07 8.94
C GLY A 297 -0.02 -20.10 9.66
N ILE A 298 0.55 -19.38 10.62
CA ILE A 298 -0.11 -18.36 11.45
C ILE A 298 0.61 -17.01 11.34
N GLU A 299 1.30 -16.78 10.22
CA GLU A 299 2.15 -15.61 10.01
C GLU A 299 1.31 -14.35 9.79
N LEU A 300 1.85 -13.22 10.25
CA LEU A 300 1.20 -11.94 10.01
C LEU A 300 1.04 -11.72 8.49
N GLY A 301 -0.16 -11.29 8.15
CA GLY A 301 -0.83 -11.35 6.86
C GLY A 301 -1.82 -10.16 6.74
N TYR A 302 -2.24 -9.80 5.53
CA TYR A 302 -3.30 -8.78 5.36
C TYR A 302 -4.56 -9.24 6.09
N GLY A 303 -5.13 -8.38 6.93
CA GLY A 303 -6.27 -8.69 7.79
C GLY A 303 -6.01 -9.75 8.86
N SER A 304 -4.78 -9.93 9.33
CA SER A 304 -4.48 -10.85 10.45
C SER A 304 -4.91 -10.33 11.81
N VAL A 305 -4.83 -9.02 12.01
CA VAL A 305 -5.24 -8.37 13.27
C VAL A 305 -6.51 -7.55 13.05
N PRO A 306 -7.41 -7.48 14.06
CA PRO A 306 -8.65 -6.70 13.95
C PRO A 306 -8.37 -5.26 13.52
N PHE A 307 -9.14 -4.75 12.57
CA PHE A 307 -8.98 -3.37 12.09
C PHE A 307 -9.66 -2.39 13.05
N ASN A 308 -8.91 -1.93 14.06
CA ASN A 308 -9.39 -1.00 15.08
C ASN A 308 -8.39 0.17 15.25
N PRO A 309 -8.36 1.13 14.31
CA PRO A 309 -7.40 2.21 14.31
C PRO A 309 -7.63 3.17 15.49
N ALA A 310 -6.55 3.52 16.20
CA ALA A 310 -6.58 4.49 17.28
C ALA A 310 -6.30 5.90 16.73
N VAL A 311 -7.34 6.67 16.43
CA VAL A 311 -7.20 8.06 15.96
C VAL A 311 -7.41 9.03 17.12
N GLY A 312 -6.49 9.98 17.27
CA GLY A 312 -6.53 11.00 18.32
C GLY A 312 -6.23 12.41 17.78
N LEU A 313 -6.37 13.41 18.66
CA LEU A 313 -6.10 14.82 18.32
C LEU A 313 -4.68 15.02 17.76
N THR A 314 -3.71 14.32 18.34
CA THR A 314 -2.30 14.25 17.92
C THR A 314 -1.98 12.88 17.32
N PRO A 315 -0.86 12.76 16.56
CA PRO A 315 -0.41 11.49 16.01
C PRO A 315 -0.39 10.34 17.02
N GLN A 316 -0.88 9.18 16.60
CA GLN A 316 -0.89 7.92 17.34
C GLN A 316 0.02 6.91 16.62
N PRO A 317 0.94 6.25 17.34
CA PRO A 317 1.92 5.38 16.71
C PRO A 317 1.28 4.10 16.14
N ILE A 318 1.66 3.76 14.91
CA ILE A 318 1.29 2.50 14.24
C ILE A 318 2.37 1.45 14.55
N GLY A 319 1.96 0.26 14.97
CA GLY A 319 2.85 -0.89 15.16
C GLY A 319 3.14 -1.64 13.85
N PRO A 320 4.26 -2.38 13.76
CA PRO A 320 4.54 -3.24 12.59
C PRO A 320 3.42 -4.23 12.26
N GLU A 321 2.83 -4.88 13.27
CA GLU A 321 1.73 -5.84 13.08
C GLU A 321 0.49 -5.17 12.48
N GLN A 322 0.16 -3.96 12.96
CA GLN A 322 -0.92 -3.15 12.42
C GLN A 322 -0.64 -2.74 10.97
N PHE A 323 0.58 -2.28 10.67
CA PHE A 323 0.94 -1.92 9.31
C PHE A 323 0.89 -3.14 8.37
N ILE A 324 1.50 -4.27 8.73
CA ILE A 324 1.50 -5.51 7.93
C ILE A 324 0.08 -6.01 7.67
N SER A 325 -0.82 -5.83 8.64
CA SER A 325 -2.19 -6.31 8.55
C SER A 325 -3.15 -5.32 7.88
N TRP A 326 -2.90 -4.02 7.95
CA TRP A 326 -3.86 -2.99 7.51
C TRP A 326 -3.40 -2.25 6.25
N CYS A 327 -2.09 -2.18 6.00
CA CYS A 327 -1.55 -1.49 4.82
C CYS A 327 -2.13 -2.12 3.55
N PRO A 328 -2.74 -1.33 2.67
CA PRO A 328 -3.26 -1.84 1.41
C PRO A 328 -2.14 -2.17 0.43
N GLU A 329 -2.52 -2.82 -0.67
CA GLU A 329 -1.65 -2.93 -1.84
C GLU A 329 -1.25 -1.53 -2.33
N THR A 330 -0.01 -1.41 -2.80
CA THR A 330 0.58 -0.21 -3.42
C THR A 330 0.04 0.03 -4.83
N LYS A 331 -1.28 -0.05 -4.99
CA LYS A 331 -1.98 0.15 -6.25
C LYS A 331 -2.86 1.37 -6.14
N LEU A 332 -2.40 2.48 -6.71
CA LEU A 332 -3.19 3.70 -6.85
C LEU A 332 -3.91 3.68 -8.21
N GLU A 333 -5.23 3.54 -8.18
CA GLU A 333 -6.06 3.65 -9.37
C GLU A 333 -6.62 5.09 -9.52
N SER A 334 -6.99 5.46 -10.74
CA SER A 334 -7.61 6.75 -11.07
C SER A 334 -8.59 6.54 -12.23
N PRO A 335 -9.71 7.28 -12.41
CA PRO A 335 -10.46 8.24 -11.56
C PRO A 335 -11.89 7.74 -11.16
N PRO A 336 -12.74 8.49 -10.39
CA PRO A 336 -12.66 9.94 -10.08
C PRO A 336 -11.90 10.36 -8.80
N PHE A 337 -11.46 9.45 -7.94
CA PHE A 337 -10.74 9.76 -6.69
C PHE A 337 -9.68 8.69 -6.38
N PRO A 338 -8.69 8.92 -5.48
CA PRO A 338 -7.67 7.93 -5.20
C PRO A 338 -8.32 6.66 -4.64
N LEU A 339 -8.15 5.55 -5.36
CA LEU A 339 -8.54 4.22 -4.93
C LEU A 339 -7.25 3.44 -4.68
N ILE A 340 -7.03 3.02 -3.44
CA ILE A 340 -5.79 2.39 -2.97
C ILE A 340 -6.09 0.95 -2.60
N GLY A 341 -5.75 0.00 -3.47
CA GLY A 341 -6.04 -1.42 -3.21
C GLY A 341 -7.54 -1.71 -3.00
N GLY A 342 -8.43 -0.98 -3.68
CA GLY A 342 -9.89 -1.07 -3.53
C GLY A 342 -10.46 -0.21 -2.40
N GLU A 343 -11.77 -0.35 -2.13
CA GLU A 343 -12.47 0.49 -1.15
C GLU A 343 -11.98 0.21 0.28
N THR A 344 -11.88 -1.07 0.66
CA THR A 344 -11.33 -1.49 1.97
C THR A 344 -9.88 -1.02 2.15
N GLY A 345 -9.07 -1.11 1.10
CA GLY A 345 -7.70 -0.62 1.16
C GLY A 345 -7.63 0.90 1.33
N THR A 346 -8.53 1.63 0.68
CA THR A 346 -8.64 3.09 0.81
C THR A 346 -9.11 3.50 2.20
N ARG A 347 -10.11 2.82 2.75
CA ARG A 347 -10.55 2.95 4.14
C ARG A 347 -9.37 2.78 5.10
N ASN A 348 -8.59 1.72 4.93
CA ASN A 348 -7.44 1.44 5.80
C ASN A 348 -6.34 2.50 5.65
N ALA A 349 -6.04 2.94 4.43
CA ALA A 349 -5.07 4.00 4.19
C ALA A 349 -5.49 5.32 4.86
N ILE A 350 -6.75 5.72 4.75
CA ILE A 350 -7.28 6.92 5.42
C ILE A 350 -7.08 6.81 6.93
N ALA A 351 -7.40 5.66 7.54
CA ALA A 351 -7.18 5.45 8.97
C ALA A 351 -5.70 5.56 9.37
N LEU A 352 -4.79 4.92 8.63
CA LEU A 352 -3.35 4.99 8.88
C LEU A 352 -2.80 6.41 8.72
N LEU A 353 -3.30 7.17 7.74
CA LEU A 353 -2.97 8.59 7.55
C LEU A 353 -3.46 9.45 8.71
N LEU A 354 -4.69 9.22 9.19
CA LEU A 354 -5.25 9.91 10.37
C LEU A 354 -4.46 9.61 11.64
N MET A 355 -4.07 8.34 11.86
CA MET A 355 -3.19 7.97 12.97
C MET A 355 -1.85 8.70 12.88
N SER A 356 -1.28 8.83 11.68
CA SER A 356 0.05 9.42 11.48
C SER A 356 0.10 10.94 11.63
N LEU A 357 -0.99 11.63 11.24
CA LEU A 357 -1.08 13.09 11.24
C LEU A 357 -1.79 13.63 12.49
N GLY A 358 -2.74 12.88 13.04
CA GLY A 358 -3.66 13.35 14.07
C GLY A 358 -4.74 14.29 13.53
N LEU A 359 -5.87 14.36 14.23
CA LEU A 359 -7.03 15.12 13.78
C LEU A 359 -6.74 16.61 13.58
N VAL A 360 -5.94 17.23 14.46
CA VAL A 360 -5.63 18.67 14.41
C VAL A 360 -4.91 19.04 13.12
N GLU A 361 -3.99 18.20 12.66
CA GLU A 361 -3.29 18.42 11.38
C GLU A 361 -4.21 18.12 10.20
N THR A 362 -5.01 17.06 10.28
CA THR A 362 -5.99 16.71 9.24
C THR A 362 -6.97 17.84 8.95
N ILE A 363 -7.45 18.54 9.99
CA ILE A 363 -8.34 19.69 9.82
C ILE A 363 -7.76 20.73 8.86
N LYS A 364 -6.45 20.99 8.94
CA LYS A 364 -5.77 22.01 8.14
C LYS A 364 -5.67 21.65 6.64
N LEU A 365 -5.92 20.40 6.27
CA LEU A 365 -5.85 19.95 4.88
C LEU A 365 -7.05 20.41 4.04
N MET A 366 -8.15 20.84 4.70
CA MET A 366 -9.39 21.24 4.07
C MET A 366 -9.93 22.53 4.70
N ALA A 367 -10.83 23.23 4.01
CA ALA A 367 -11.38 24.48 4.54
C ALA A 367 -12.26 24.23 5.78
N GLY A 368 -12.09 25.05 6.82
CA GLY A 368 -12.83 24.96 8.09
C GLY A 368 -14.36 24.95 7.92
N TYR A 369 -14.90 25.72 6.97
CA TYR A 369 -16.34 25.72 6.70
C TYR A 369 -16.84 24.36 6.17
N GLU A 370 -16.05 23.61 5.40
CA GLU A 370 -16.42 22.27 4.92
C GLU A 370 -16.50 21.29 6.09
N TRP A 371 -15.57 21.37 7.05
CA TRP A 371 -15.62 20.57 8.27
C TRP A 371 -16.89 20.85 9.08
N VAL A 372 -17.23 22.13 9.31
CA VAL A 372 -18.46 22.49 10.03
C VAL A 372 -19.69 21.93 9.33
N ARG A 373 -19.76 21.98 7.99
CA ARG A 373 -20.88 21.42 7.22
C ARG A 373 -20.95 19.90 7.34
N ALA A 374 -19.83 19.20 7.16
CA ALA A 374 -19.75 17.74 7.23
C ALA A 374 -20.09 17.23 8.62
N LEU A 375 -19.50 17.81 9.68
CA LEU A 375 -19.78 17.41 11.06
C LEU A 375 -21.26 17.59 11.42
N ARG A 376 -21.89 18.70 11.00
CA ARG A 376 -23.33 18.88 11.19
C ARG A 376 -24.17 17.86 10.44
N ARG A 377 -23.76 17.44 9.24
CA ARG A 377 -24.45 16.39 8.47
C ARG A 377 -24.35 15.05 9.20
N VAL A 378 -23.15 14.67 9.63
CA VAL A 378 -22.91 13.43 10.40
C VAL A 378 -23.71 13.43 11.70
N ALA A 379 -23.75 14.55 12.43
CA ALA A 379 -24.56 14.67 13.65
C ALA A 379 -26.06 14.41 13.39
N ARG A 380 -26.61 14.90 12.26
CA ARG A 380 -28.01 14.64 11.88
C ARG A 380 -28.24 13.19 11.48
N GLN A 381 -27.29 12.58 10.77
CA GLN A 381 -27.35 11.16 10.42
C GLN A 381 -27.34 10.28 11.68
N GLN A 382 -26.48 10.58 12.66
CA GLN A 382 -26.46 9.87 13.94
C GLN A 382 -27.78 9.98 14.72
N GLN A 383 -28.52 11.09 14.59
CA GLN A 383 -29.86 11.22 15.19
C GLN A 383 -30.90 10.30 14.52
N GLN A 384 -30.69 9.94 13.25
CA GLN A 384 -31.56 9.07 12.47
C GLN A 384 -31.10 7.59 12.49
N ASP A 385 -29.99 7.30 13.16
CA ASP A 385 -29.32 6.00 13.15
C ASP A 385 -30.26 4.85 13.53
N THR A 386 -31.05 5.00 14.59
CA THR A 386 -31.99 3.97 15.05
C THR A 386 -32.97 3.56 13.96
N GLN A 387 -33.50 4.52 13.20
CA GLN A 387 -34.45 4.26 12.11
C GLN A 387 -33.75 3.58 10.94
N GLN A 388 -32.59 4.10 10.53
CA GLN A 388 -31.80 3.55 9.42
C GLN A 388 -31.34 2.12 9.72
N ARG A 389 -30.81 1.89 10.92
CA ARG A 389 -30.38 0.58 11.39
C ARG A 389 -31.52 -0.44 11.44
N SER A 390 -32.73 0.00 11.81
CA SER A 390 -33.92 -0.87 11.79
C SER A 390 -34.25 -1.34 10.37
N GLN A 391 -34.15 -0.45 9.38
CA GLN A 391 -34.34 -0.80 7.97
C GLN A 391 -33.27 -1.77 7.48
N TRP A 392 -32.01 -1.53 7.84
CA TRP A 392 -30.89 -2.41 7.46
C TRP A 392 -31.01 -3.79 8.11
N TRP A 393 -31.45 -3.88 9.37
CA TRP A 393 -31.75 -5.17 10.02
C TRP A 393 -32.86 -5.94 9.34
N GLN A 394 -33.94 -5.26 8.95
CA GLN A 394 -35.00 -5.88 8.16
C GLN A 394 -34.43 -6.43 6.85
N ARG A 395 -33.61 -5.63 6.16
CA ARG A 395 -33.01 -6.03 4.90
C ARG A 395 -32.06 -7.22 5.03
N ALA A 396 -31.21 -7.21 6.05
CA ALA A 396 -30.30 -8.32 6.34
C ALA A 396 -31.06 -9.65 6.54
N ARG A 397 -32.20 -9.61 7.25
CA ARG A 397 -33.07 -10.79 7.45
C ARG A 397 -33.70 -11.27 6.16
N GLU A 398 -34.21 -10.38 5.33
CA GLU A 398 -34.77 -10.72 4.01
C GLU A 398 -33.73 -11.41 3.12
N ILE A 399 -32.51 -10.86 3.07
CA ILE A 399 -31.39 -11.44 2.30
C ILE A 399 -31.01 -12.81 2.86
N ALA A 400 -30.91 -12.95 4.19
CA ALA A 400 -30.58 -14.22 4.83
C ALA A 400 -31.62 -15.32 4.52
N GLN A 401 -32.92 -14.98 4.57
CA GLN A 401 -33.99 -15.91 4.22
C GLN A 401 -33.91 -16.34 2.75
N GLN A 402 -33.69 -15.40 1.84
CA GLN A 402 -33.54 -15.68 0.42
C GLN A 402 -32.35 -16.60 0.15
N LEU A 403 -31.19 -16.28 0.75
CA LEU A 403 -29.96 -17.09 0.67
C LEU A 403 -30.21 -18.55 1.06
N LYS A 404 -30.92 -18.78 2.17
CA LYS A 404 -31.20 -20.13 2.66
C LYS A 404 -32.25 -20.85 1.82
N ALA A 405 -33.35 -20.18 1.51
CA ALA A 405 -34.50 -20.79 0.83
C ALA A 405 -34.25 -21.06 -0.66
N GLU A 406 -33.61 -20.11 -1.38
CA GLU A 406 -33.45 -20.18 -2.83
C GLU A 406 -32.07 -20.69 -3.27
N MET A 407 -31.04 -20.40 -2.46
CA MET A 407 -29.64 -20.69 -2.82
C MET A 407 -29.04 -21.84 -1.99
N GLY A 408 -29.78 -22.36 -1.00
CA GLY A 408 -29.43 -23.58 -0.27
C GLY A 408 -28.20 -23.47 0.63
N VAL A 409 -27.84 -22.27 1.10
CA VAL A 409 -26.78 -22.11 2.11
C VAL A 409 -27.24 -22.71 3.45
N GLY A 410 -26.34 -23.35 4.19
CA GLY A 410 -26.71 -23.98 5.47
C GLY A 410 -27.00 -22.98 6.58
N GLY A 411 -26.38 -21.79 6.54
CA GLY A 411 -26.76 -20.68 7.39
C GLY A 411 -26.09 -19.35 7.07
N VAL A 412 -26.61 -18.31 7.72
CA VAL A 412 -26.26 -16.90 7.53
C VAL A 412 -26.21 -16.21 8.89
N GLY A 413 -25.10 -15.52 9.14
CA GLY A 413 -24.90 -14.66 10.30
C GLY A 413 -24.56 -13.24 9.86
N VAL A 414 -24.74 -12.29 10.77
CA VAL A 414 -24.38 -10.88 10.55
C VAL A 414 -23.31 -10.45 11.53
N ILE A 415 -22.33 -9.68 11.05
CA ILE A 415 -21.27 -9.04 11.84
C ILE A 415 -21.20 -7.55 11.53
N GLY A 416 -20.19 -6.85 12.07
CA GLY A 416 -19.84 -5.51 11.66
C GLY A 416 -20.79 -4.43 12.18
N SER A 417 -21.12 -3.49 11.30
CA SER A 417 -21.79 -2.24 11.66
C SER A 417 -23.17 -2.44 12.30
N LEU A 418 -23.90 -3.49 11.91
CA LEU A 418 -25.25 -3.74 12.42
C LEU A 418 -25.30 -4.28 13.85
N VAL A 419 -24.26 -5.01 14.26
CA VAL A 419 -24.16 -5.60 15.60
C VAL A 419 -23.33 -4.74 16.57
N SER A 420 -22.60 -3.75 16.05
CA SER A 420 -21.81 -2.79 16.84
C SER A 420 -22.69 -1.74 17.52
N ASP A 421 -22.28 -1.26 18.70
CA ASP A 421 -22.95 -0.15 19.40
C ASP A 421 -22.63 1.24 18.78
N GLN A 422 -21.68 1.30 17.84
CA GLN A 422 -21.32 2.55 17.17
C GLN A 422 -22.37 2.94 16.12
N PRO A 423 -22.64 4.25 15.91
CA PRO A 423 -23.52 4.70 14.83
C PRO A 423 -23.01 4.27 13.44
N LEU A 424 -23.94 4.02 12.53
CA LEU A 424 -23.65 3.81 11.12
C LEU A 424 -22.95 5.05 10.54
N ASN A 425 -21.99 4.83 9.66
CA ASN A 425 -21.17 5.87 9.06
C ASN A 425 -20.86 5.56 7.58
N GLN A 426 -19.98 6.36 6.96
CA GLN A 426 -19.63 6.25 5.55
C GLN A 426 -19.08 4.86 5.14
N TRP A 427 -18.47 4.13 6.07
CA TRP A 427 -17.91 2.80 5.84
C TRP A 427 -18.82 1.66 6.33
N SER A 428 -20.03 1.99 6.77
CA SER A 428 -20.97 0.97 7.23
C SER A 428 -21.59 0.24 6.05
N GLN A 429 -21.71 -1.08 6.20
CA GLN A 429 -22.39 -1.96 5.28
C GLN A 429 -23.05 -3.11 6.07
N ILE A 430 -23.90 -3.88 5.39
CA ILE A 430 -24.44 -5.14 5.93
C ILE A 430 -23.42 -6.25 5.65
N ASP A 431 -22.70 -6.70 6.68
CA ASP A 431 -21.72 -7.79 6.57
C ASP A 431 -22.36 -9.14 6.89
N LEU A 432 -22.61 -9.98 5.89
CA LEU A 432 -23.17 -11.32 6.07
C LEU A 432 -22.12 -12.42 5.90
N ILE A 433 -22.04 -13.30 6.89
CA ILE A 433 -21.18 -14.48 6.90
C ILE A 433 -22.01 -15.71 6.53
N LEU A 434 -21.53 -16.45 5.54
CA LEU A 434 -22.20 -17.64 4.99
C LEU A 434 -21.42 -18.90 5.34
N TRP A 435 -22.11 -19.97 5.74
CA TRP A 435 -21.51 -21.30 5.90
C TRP A 435 -22.31 -22.38 5.18
N ASP A 436 -21.65 -23.53 4.97
CA ASP A 436 -22.17 -24.65 4.17
C ASP A 436 -22.70 -24.20 2.79
N VAL A 437 -21.89 -23.38 2.13
CA VAL A 437 -22.24 -22.78 0.83
C VAL A 437 -22.10 -23.83 -0.29
N PRO A 438 -23.15 -24.11 -1.07
CA PRO A 438 -23.09 -25.10 -2.15
C PRO A 438 -22.07 -24.73 -3.23
N LYS A 439 -21.46 -25.73 -3.88
CA LYS A 439 -20.53 -25.50 -5.01
C LYS A 439 -21.17 -24.77 -6.20
N SER A 440 -22.49 -24.87 -6.34
CA SER A 440 -23.27 -24.17 -7.37
C SER A 440 -23.63 -22.73 -7.00
N PHE A 441 -23.28 -22.28 -5.79
CA PHE A 441 -23.56 -20.93 -5.32
C PHE A 441 -22.88 -19.91 -6.23
N ASN A 442 -23.67 -18.94 -6.67
CA ASN A 442 -23.18 -17.84 -7.48
C ASN A 442 -23.67 -16.54 -6.88
N THR A 443 -22.75 -15.83 -6.23
CA THR A 443 -23.00 -14.57 -5.52
C THR A 443 -23.62 -13.51 -6.44
N TRP A 444 -23.29 -13.52 -7.74
CA TRP A 444 -23.79 -12.53 -8.70
C TRP A 444 -25.31 -12.57 -8.90
N ARG A 445 -25.96 -13.73 -8.73
CA ARG A 445 -27.42 -13.85 -8.85
C ARG A 445 -28.18 -13.01 -7.83
N ILE A 446 -27.60 -12.84 -6.65
CA ILE A 446 -28.20 -12.06 -5.57
C ILE A 446 -28.01 -10.57 -5.82
N PHE A 447 -26.83 -10.15 -6.29
CA PHE A 447 -26.60 -8.76 -6.67
C PHE A 447 -27.59 -8.24 -7.72
N GLN A 448 -28.14 -9.11 -8.58
CA GLN A 448 -29.19 -8.71 -9.53
C GLN A 448 -30.58 -8.51 -8.92
N SER A 449 -30.85 -9.14 -7.77
CA SER A 449 -32.16 -9.11 -7.12
C SER A 449 -32.24 -8.09 -5.98
N LEU A 450 -31.14 -7.45 -5.62
CA LEU A 450 -31.06 -6.50 -4.52
C LEU A 450 -31.00 -5.06 -5.06
N PRO A 451 -31.86 -4.13 -4.57
CA PRO A 451 -31.72 -2.69 -4.83
C PRO A 451 -30.35 -2.16 -4.40
N ASP A 452 -29.84 -1.21 -5.19
CA ASP A 452 -28.50 -0.61 -5.08
C ASP A 452 -28.33 0.37 -3.89
N ASP A 453 -29.33 0.51 -3.01
CA ASP A 453 -29.39 1.61 -2.04
C ASP A 453 -28.75 1.33 -0.68
N ILE A 454 -28.49 0.05 -0.35
CA ILE A 454 -27.87 -0.36 0.92
C ILE A 454 -26.59 -1.16 0.63
N PRO A 455 -25.40 -0.66 1.03
CA PRO A 455 -24.15 -1.40 0.90
C PRO A 455 -24.20 -2.72 1.69
N PHE A 456 -23.76 -3.81 1.08
CA PHE A 456 -23.66 -5.11 1.75
C PHE A 456 -22.50 -5.94 1.19
N GLU A 457 -21.96 -6.82 2.02
CA GLU A 457 -20.90 -7.76 1.68
C GLU A 457 -21.31 -9.18 2.07
N LEU A 458 -21.01 -10.15 1.19
CA LEU A 458 -21.23 -11.57 1.42
C LEU A 458 -19.88 -12.28 1.50
N THR A 459 -19.57 -12.84 2.67
CA THR A 459 -18.30 -13.55 2.88
C THR A 459 -18.56 -15.00 3.30
N GLU A 460 -18.06 -15.96 2.53
CA GLU A 460 -18.00 -17.35 2.97
C GLU A 460 -17.08 -17.46 4.19
N VAL A 461 -17.49 -18.19 5.23
CA VAL A 461 -16.72 -18.37 6.48
C VAL A 461 -15.28 -18.82 6.22
N ALA A 462 -15.07 -19.69 5.22
CA ALA A 462 -13.76 -20.20 4.82
C ALA A 462 -12.83 -19.14 4.19
N ARG A 463 -13.36 -17.97 3.82
CA ARG A 463 -12.63 -16.84 3.22
C ARG A 463 -12.40 -15.69 4.18
N VAL A 464 -13.03 -15.72 5.35
CA VAL A 464 -12.92 -14.66 6.36
C VAL A 464 -11.46 -14.46 6.78
N LEU A 465 -11.05 -13.20 6.88
CA LEU A 465 -9.71 -12.83 7.35
C LEU A 465 -9.58 -13.07 8.86
N PRO A 466 -8.44 -13.58 9.36
CA PRO A 466 -8.29 -13.93 10.77
C PRO A 466 -8.60 -12.80 11.77
N GLY A 467 -8.30 -11.55 11.41
CA GLY A 467 -8.61 -10.37 12.22
C GLY A 467 -10.11 -10.14 12.45
N ASN A 468 -10.98 -10.69 11.59
CA ASN A 468 -12.43 -10.62 11.76
C ASN A 468 -12.97 -11.81 12.59
N TRP A 469 -12.12 -12.79 12.91
CA TRP A 469 -12.57 -14.01 13.59
C TRP A 469 -13.02 -13.76 15.04
N GLU A 470 -12.35 -12.82 15.73
CA GLU A 470 -12.76 -12.40 17.07
C GLU A 470 -14.20 -11.86 17.04
N GLU A 471 -14.52 -11.03 16.05
CA GLU A 471 -15.86 -10.48 15.88
C GLU A 471 -16.89 -11.56 15.57
N ILE A 472 -16.57 -12.51 14.69
CA ILE A 472 -17.45 -13.65 14.39
C ILE A 472 -17.73 -14.47 15.66
N SER A 473 -16.69 -14.79 16.42
CA SER A 473 -16.82 -15.65 17.61
C SER A 473 -17.55 -14.98 18.78
N GLN A 474 -17.45 -13.66 18.92
CA GLN A 474 -18.00 -12.94 20.09
C GLN A 474 -19.30 -12.18 19.81
N ARG A 475 -19.49 -11.65 18.59
CA ARG A 475 -20.53 -10.66 18.30
C ARG A 475 -21.45 -11.02 17.15
N MET A 476 -21.15 -12.08 16.39
CA MET A 476 -22.02 -12.51 15.31
C MET A 476 -23.42 -12.85 15.82
N GLN A 477 -24.44 -12.35 15.12
CA GLN A 477 -25.81 -12.78 15.33
C GLN A 477 -26.24 -13.68 14.19
N VAL A 478 -26.65 -14.91 14.52
CA VAL A 478 -27.19 -15.86 13.54
C VAL A 478 -28.58 -15.40 13.12
N LEU A 479 -28.76 -15.16 11.82
CA LEU A 479 -30.04 -14.83 11.23
C LEU A 479 -30.80 -16.09 10.79
N GLU A 480 -30.08 -17.03 10.19
CA GLU A 480 -30.64 -18.25 9.63
C GLU A 480 -29.70 -19.44 9.81
N GLY A 481 -30.26 -20.61 10.14
CA GLY A 481 -29.50 -21.85 10.29
C GLY A 481 -28.93 -22.04 11.69
N THR A 482 -28.04 -23.02 11.84
CA THR A 482 -27.36 -23.31 13.10
C THR A 482 -25.87 -23.12 12.88
N TRP A 483 -25.24 -22.29 13.71
CA TRP A 483 -23.79 -22.10 13.68
C TRP A 483 -23.08 -23.36 14.18
N GLY A 484 -22.06 -23.82 13.44
CA GLY A 484 -21.26 -25.00 13.77
C GLY A 484 -19.83 -24.65 14.20
N ASP A 485 -19.00 -25.68 14.38
CA ASP A 485 -17.56 -25.54 14.61
C ASP A 485 -16.86 -25.20 13.30
N HIS A 486 -16.78 -23.90 13.01
CA HIS A 486 -15.95 -23.36 11.94
C HIS A 486 -14.64 -22.82 12.49
N GLU A 487 -13.62 -22.73 11.64
CA GLU A 487 -12.29 -22.20 11.96
C GLU A 487 -11.93 -21.05 11.01
N PRO A 488 -11.07 -20.11 11.44
CA PRO A 488 -10.62 -19.03 10.57
C PRO A 488 -9.89 -19.58 9.35
N ARG A 489 -9.89 -18.80 8.26
CA ARG A 489 -9.15 -19.15 7.06
C ARG A 489 -7.69 -19.49 7.42
N PRO A 490 -7.20 -20.69 7.03
CA PRO A 490 -5.80 -21.03 7.25
C PRO A 490 -4.92 -20.05 6.48
N GLN A 491 -4.01 -19.38 7.18
CA GLN A 491 -3.02 -18.55 6.50
C GLN A 491 -1.96 -19.45 5.88
N LYS A 492 -1.32 -18.92 4.83
CA LYS A 492 -0.22 -19.60 4.18
C LYS A 492 1.07 -18.85 4.46
N ARG A 493 2.10 -19.61 4.80
CA ARG A 493 3.47 -19.15 4.94
C ARG A 493 4.33 -19.65 3.81
N MET A 494 5.33 -18.85 3.46
CA MET A 494 6.36 -19.27 2.54
C MET A 494 7.44 -20.03 3.32
N VAL A 495 7.71 -21.27 2.93
CA VAL A 495 8.65 -22.17 3.60
C VAL A 495 9.73 -22.59 2.64
N PHE A 496 10.97 -22.44 3.08
CA PHE A 496 12.16 -22.89 2.39
C PHE A 496 12.39 -24.38 2.61
N HIS A 497 12.61 -25.10 1.51
CA HIS A 497 12.95 -26.52 1.51
C HIS A 497 14.26 -26.75 0.80
N TRP A 498 15.17 -27.46 1.46
CA TRP A 498 16.26 -28.09 0.76
C TRP A 498 15.72 -29.29 -0.03
N LEU A 499 16.08 -29.37 -1.30
CA LEU A 499 15.82 -30.57 -2.08
C LEU A 499 17.05 -31.48 -1.92
N ASP A 500 16.82 -32.71 -1.48
CA ASP A 500 17.87 -33.71 -1.45
C ASP A 500 18.38 -33.93 -2.88
N ALA A 501 19.69 -34.09 -3.04
CA ALA A 501 20.23 -34.60 -4.29
C ALA A 501 19.69 -36.03 -4.44
N ASP A 502 18.99 -36.33 -5.54
CA ASP A 502 18.33 -37.60 -5.77
C ASP A 502 19.10 -38.79 -5.17
N ALA A 503 18.46 -39.52 -4.24
CA ALA A 503 18.91 -40.82 -3.75
C ALA A 503 18.77 -41.93 -4.81
N ASN A 504 18.78 -41.58 -6.09
CA ASN A 504 18.76 -42.48 -7.24
C ASN A 504 19.88 -42.06 -8.20
N SER A 505 21.10 -42.46 -7.85
CA SER A 505 22.21 -42.62 -8.78
C SER A 505 22.54 -44.10 -8.93
#